data_AF-A0A9X9M7S8-F1
#
_entry.id   AF-A0A9X9M7S8-F1
#
_cell.length_a   1.000
_cell.length_b   1.000
_cell.length_c   1.000
_cell.angle_alpha   90.00
_cell.angle_beta   90.00
_cell.angle_gamma   90.00
#
_symmetry.space_group_name_H-M   'P 1'
#
loop_
_entity.id
_entity.type
_entity.pdbx_description
1 polymer ?
#
loop_
_entity_poly.entity_id
_entity_poly.type
_entity_poly.pdbx_seq_one_letter_code
_entity_poly.pdbx_strand_id
1 'polypeptide(L)' 'VNAVTTLVETKKVQLVVTAHAVDPIDLVVYLLALCHRMGVPYRIIKGKARLGCVTHRKTCTTVAFAQVNLERK' A
#
# COMPACT_ATOMS: atom_id res chain seq x y z
N VAL A 1 -2.17 -8.61 -0.75
CA VAL A 1 -3.02 -7.67 -1.50
C VAL A 1 -4.44 -7.68 -0.94
N ASN A 2 -5.09 -8.85 -0.80
CA ASN A 2 -6.48 -8.95 -0.33
C ASN A 2 -6.75 -8.26 1.04
N ALA A 3 -5.84 -8.39 2.00
CA ALA A 3 -5.97 -7.67 3.27
C ALA A 3 -5.90 -6.14 3.10
N VAL A 4 -5.06 -5.65 2.19
CA VAL A 4 -4.91 -4.21 1.92
C VAL A 4 -6.18 -3.66 1.24
N THR A 5 -6.75 -4.39 0.28
CA THR A 5 -7.99 -3.97 -0.39
C THR A 5 -9.16 -3.86 0.58
N THR A 6 -9.34 -4.84 1.48
CA THR A 6 -10.38 -4.78 2.52
C THR A 6 -10.19 -3.60 3.47
N LEU A 7 -8.94 -3.28 3.84
CA LEU A 7 -8.65 -2.14 4.70
C LEU A 7 -8.92 -0.79 4.00
N VAL A 8 -8.64 -0.70 2.70
CA VAL A 8 -8.94 0.49 1.88
C VAL A 8 -10.45 0.66 1.69
N GLU A 9 -11.17 -0.42 1.42
CA GLU A 9 -12.65 -0.42 1.29
C GLU A 9 -13.34 0.01 2.58
N THR A 10 -12.83 -0.46 3.72
CA THR A 10 -13.37 -0.06 5.04
C THR A 10 -12.93 1.33 5.49
N LYS A 11 -12.13 2.06 4.68
CA LYS A 11 -11.54 3.38 5.00
C LYS A 11 -10.78 3.41 6.33
N LYS A 12 -10.24 2.28 6.78
CA LYS A 12 -9.43 2.18 8.00
C LYS A 12 -7.95 2.46 7.75
N VAL A 13 -7.60 2.99 6.57
CA VAL A 13 -6.23 3.22 6.12
C VAL A 13 -5.98 4.71 5.97
N GLN A 14 -4.85 5.17 6.51
CA GLN A 14 -4.40 6.54 6.40
C GLN A 14 -3.42 6.74 5.24
N LEU A 15 -2.64 5.72 4.87
CA LEU A 15 -1.66 5.80 3.78
C LEU A 15 -1.44 4.42 3.13
N VAL A 16 -1.37 4.38 1.80
CA VAL A 16 -1.00 3.17 1.04
C VAL A 16 0.33 3.39 0.32
N VAL A 17 1.27 2.46 0.48
CA VAL A 17 2.56 2.48 -0.21
C VAL A 17 2.71 1.24 -1.06
N THR A 18 2.96 1.43 -2.36
CA THR A 18 3.06 0.34 -3.33
C THR A 18 4.42 0.35 -4.03
N ALA A 19 4.99 -0.83 -4.27
CA ALA A 19 6.20 -0.98 -5.05
C ALA A 19 5.90 -0.84 -6.55
N HIS A 20 6.81 -0.22 -7.31
CA HIS A 20 6.64 -0.02 -8.75
C HIS A 20 6.72 -1.33 -9.57
N ALA A 21 7.57 -2.27 -9.16
CA ALA A 21 7.85 -3.49 -9.93
C ALA A 21 7.03 -4.67 -9.38
N VAL A 22 5.80 -4.80 -9.87
CA VAL A 22 4.86 -5.87 -9.54
C VAL A 22 4.43 -6.56 -10.83
N ASP A 23 4.51 -7.89 -10.83
CA ASP A 23 4.03 -8.74 -11.91
C ASP A 23 2.87 -9.60 -11.38
N PRO A 24 1.66 -9.48 -11.96
CA PRO A 24 1.24 -8.56 -13.04
C PRO A 24 0.98 -7.12 -12.55
N ILE A 25 1.14 -6.15 -13.46
CA ILE A 25 0.97 -4.71 -13.17
C ILE A 25 -0.50 -4.34 -12.91
N ASP A 26 -1.45 -5.11 -13.43
CA ASP A 26 -2.89 -4.88 -13.30
C ASP A 26 -3.34 -4.79 -11.83
N LEU A 27 -2.71 -5.55 -10.94
CA LEU A 27 -2.98 -5.52 -9.50
C LEU A 27 -2.69 -4.14 -8.88
N VAL A 28 -1.63 -3.48 -9.32
CA VAL A 28 -1.25 -2.15 -8.84
C VAL A 28 -2.20 -1.10 -9.39
N VAL A 29 -2.54 -1.19 -10.68
CA VAL A 29 -3.48 -0.26 -11.32
C VAL A 29 -4.85 -0.32 -10.65
N TYR A 30 -5.36 -1.54 -10.38
CA TYR A 30 -6.60 -1.73 -9.63
C TYR A 30 -6.56 -1.09 -8.25
N LEU A 31 -5.48 -1.32 -7.49
CA LEU A 31 -5.35 -0.79 -6.14
C LEU A 31 -5.27 0.74 -6.12
N LEU A 32 -4.55 1.35 -7.06
CA LEU A 32 -4.44 2.81 -7.17
C LEU A 32 -5.78 3.44 -7.53
N ALA A 33 -6.55 2.82 -8.44
CA ALA A 33 -7.90 3.25 -8.78
C ALA A 33 -8.84 3.16 -7.56
N LEU A 34 -8.74 2.08 -6.77
CA LEU A 34 -9.51 1.91 -5.54
C LEU A 34 -9.14 2.97 -4.49
N CYS A 35 -7.84 3.21 -4.25
CA CYS A 35 -7.38 4.22 -3.30
C CYS A 35 -7.85 5.63 -3.69
N HIS A 36 -7.83 5.95 -4.98
CA HIS A 36 -8.32 7.24 -5.49
C HIS A 36 -9.83 7.41 -5.27
N ARG A 37 -10.63 6.38 -5.60
CA ARG A 37 -12.09 6.41 -5.36
C ARG A 37 -12.44 6.56 -3.88
N MET A 38 -11.64 5.95 -3.00
CA MET A 38 -11.88 5.98 -1.55
C MET A 38 -11.28 7.20 -0.84
N GLY A 39 -10.52 8.04 -1.55
CA GLY A 39 -9.89 9.25 -0.99
C GLY A 39 -8.69 8.97 -0.09
N VAL A 40 -8.06 7.81 -0.24
CA VAL A 40 -6.89 7.41 0.56
C VAL A 40 -5.61 7.85 -0.16
N PRO A 41 -4.69 8.58 0.51
CA PRO A 41 -3.45 8.98 -0.11
C PRO A 41 -2.57 7.75 -0.36
N TYR A 42 -1.90 7.74 -1.52
CA TYR A 42 -1.03 6.64 -1.92
C TYR A 42 0.30 7.13 -2.48
N ARG A 43 1.34 6.31 -2.36
CA ARG A 43 2.66 6.58 -2.96
C ARG A 43 3.27 5.33 -3.56
N ILE A 44 3.82 5.48 -4.77
CA ILE A 44 4.59 4.44 -5.44
C ILE A 44 6.08 4.64 -5.12
N ILE A 45 6.75 3.59 -4.67
CA ILE A 45 8.18 3.60 -4.35
C ILE A 45 8.97 2.61 -5.21
N LYS A 46 10.26 2.90 -5.40
CA LYS A 46 11.19 2.01 -6.10
C LYS A 46 11.71 0.93 -5.14
N GLY A 47 11.55 -0.33 -5.54
CA GLY A 47 12.15 -1.50 -4.88
C GLY A 47 11.23 -2.24 -3.89
N LYS A 48 10.70 -3.39 -4.31
CA LYS A 48 9.88 -4.30 -3.48
C LYS A 48 10.64 -4.95 -2.32
N ALA A 49 11.96 -5.08 -2.44
CA ALA A 49 12.81 -5.62 -1.39
C ALA A 49 12.91 -4.66 -0.19
N ARG A 50 13.04 -3.34 -0.46
CA ARG A 50 13.08 -2.31 0.59
C ARG A 50 11.78 -2.27 1.39
N LEU A 51 10.64 -2.39 0.70
CA LEU A 51 9.34 -2.50 1.35
C LEU A 51 9.21 -3.82 2.14
N GLY A 52 9.79 -4.90 1.62
CA GLY A 52 9.96 -6.16 2.32
C GLY A 52 10.66 -5.99 3.67
N CYS A 53 11.82 -5.34 3.70
CA CYS A 53 12.59 -5.10 4.93
C CYS A 53 11.76 -4.41 6.02
N VAL A 54 10.93 -3.42 5.67
CA VAL A 54 10.06 -2.70 6.63
C VAL A 54 8.98 -3.61 7.21
N THR A 55 8.51 -4.59 6.43
CA THR A 55 7.47 -5.54 6.84
C THR A 55 8.01 -6.86 7.39
N HIS A 56 9.32 -6.95 7.63
CA HIS A 56 10.00 -8.20 8.01
C HIS A 56 9.71 -9.37 7.04
N ARG A 57 9.64 -9.06 5.73
CA ARG A 57 9.44 -10.03 4.64
C ARG A 57 10.55 -9.92 3.61
N LYS A 58 10.82 -11.00 2.88
CA LYS A 58 11.79 -10.99 1.76
C LYS A 58 11.41 -9.97 0.69
N THR A 59 10.13 -9.89 0.37
CA THR A 59 9.56 -8.89 -0.54
C THR A 59 8.19 -8.48 -0.06
N CYS A 60 7.81 -7.24 -0.35
CA CYS A 60 6.45 -6.76 -0.16
C CYS A 60 6.07 -5.86 -1.34
N THR A 61 4.87 -6.07 -1.87
CA THR A 61 4.35 -5.30 -3.01
C THR A 61 3.58 -4.07 -2.54
N THR A 62 2.75 -4.20 -1.51
CA THR A 62 1.83 -3.16 -1.05
C THR A 62 1.74 -3.17 0.47
N VAL A 63 1.83 -2.01 1.10
CA VAL A 63 1.69 -1.82 2.55
C VAL A 63 0.62 -0.75 2.79
N ALA A 64 -0.26 -1.03 3.75
CA ALA A 64 -1.26 -0.06 4.22
C ALA A 64 -1.00 0.27 5.68
N PHE A 65 -0.92 1.56 5.98
CA PHE A 65 -0.80 2.07 7.34
C PHE A 65 -2.19 2.46 7.84
N ALA A 66 -2.72 1.70 8.80
CA ALA A 66 -4.03 1.95 9.38
C ALA A 66 -4.00 3.04 10.46
N GLN A 67 -2.96 3.02 11.29
CA GLN A 67 -2.75 3.96 12.36
C GLN A 67 -1.33 4.51 12.26
N VAL A 68 -1.22 5.83 12.16
CA VAL A 68 0.05 6.54 12.26
C VAL A 68 0.05 7.28 13.60
N ASN A 69 1.10 7.09 14.40
CA ASN A 69 1.25 7.84 15.64
C ASN A 69 1.43 9.33 15.34
N LEU A 70 0.83 10.19 16.16
CA LEU A 70 0.87 11.64 16.02
C LEU A 70 2.29 12.22 16.06
N GLU A 71 3.25 11.52 16.69
CA GLU A 71 4.67 11.88 16.70
C GLU A 71 5.30 11.86 15.29
N ARG A 72 4.68 11.18 14.32
CA ARG A 72 5.13 11.06 12.92
C ARG A 72 4.15 11.62 11.90
N LYS A 73 3.24 12.50 12.34
CA LYS A 73 2.33 13.24 11.46
C LYS A 73 2.95 14.55 11.03
#